data_AF-A0A8X6SQB0-F1
#
_entry.id   AF-A0A8X6SQB0-F1
#
_cell.length_a   1.000
_cell.length_b   1.000
_cell.length_c   1.000
_cell.angle_alpha   90.00
_cell.angle_beta   90.00
_cell.angle_gamma   90.00
#
_symmetry.space_group_name_H-M   'P 1'
#
loop_
_entity.id
_entity.type
_entity.pdbx_description
1 polymer ?
#
loop_
_entity_poly.entity_id
_entity_poly.type
_entity_poly.pdbx_seq_one_letter_code
_entity_poly.pdbx_strand_id
1 'polypeptide(L)'
;MRGTLTGQRYVDGILRPHVGPFLNGLLGAIFQQDNARPHTARVAQDFLRHFQTLPWPACSPDVSPVEHVWDQLKRQMPLCHSVHNLELAVQDLFAHLPQDNIRSLINSMPDRVVACIAAEGGPTCY
;
A
#
# COMPACT_ATOMS: atom_id res chain seq x y z
N MET A 1 14.95 4.76 -6.53
CA MET A 1 15.66 3.45 -6.62
C MET A 1 15.58 2.94 -8.06
N ARG A 2 16.68 2.52 -8.69
CA ARG A 2 16.64 1.75 -9.95
C ARG A 2 16.95 0.27 -9.67
N GLY A 3 16.28 -0.66 -10.36
CA GLY A 3 16.42 -2.12 -10.19
C GLY A 3 15.46 -2.75 -9.17
N THR A 4 15.36 -4.09 -9.16
CA THR A 4 14.41 -4.89 -8.37
C THR A 4 14.53 -4.62 -6.87
N LEU A 5 13.38 -4.44 -6.20
CA LEU A 5 13.30 -4.29 -4.76
C LEU A 5 13.62 -5.62 -4.07
N THR A 6 14.63 -5.63 -3.20
CA THR A 6 14.96 -6.76 -2.31
C THR A 6 14.51 -6.44 -0.89
N GLY A 7 14.42 -7.45 -0.01
CA GLY A 7 14.06 -7.21 1.40
C GLY A 7 14.98 -6.20 2.09
N GLN A 8 16.29 -6.28 1.83
CA GLN A 8 17.26 -5.31 2.39
C GLN A 8 17.01 -3.89 1.86
N ARG A 9 16.79 -3.73 0.55
CA ARG A 9 16.50 -2.43 -0.06
C ARG A 9 15.17 -1.85 0.43
N TYR A 10 14.17 -2.71 0.64
CA TYR A 10 12.90 -2.31 1.23
C TYR A 10 13.10 -1.75 2.63
N VAL A 11 13.91 -2.40 3.48
CA VAL A 11 14.24 -1.89 4.81
C VAL A 11 14.99 -0.58 4.74
N ASP A 12 16.10 -0.52 3.99
CA ASP A 12 17.02 0.62 4.05
C ASP A 12 16.46 1.86 3.35
N GLY A 13 15.64 1.70 2.32
CA GLY A 13 15.14 2.83 1.54
C GLY A 13 13.66 3.13 1.70
N ILE A 14 12.86 2.26 2.33
CA ILE A 14 11.43 2.52 2.57
C ILE A 14 11.11 2.44 4.06
N LEU A 15 11.33 1.29 4.70
CA LEU A 15 10.86 1.10 6.08
C LEU A 15 11.59 2.00 7.08
N ARG A 16 12.92 1.97 7.10
CA ARG A 16 13.72 2.75 8.06
C ARG A 16 13.60 4.27 7.87
N PRO A 17 13.70 4.84 6.65
CA PRO A 17 13.66 6.29 6.48
C PRO A 17 12.26 6.89 6.47
N HIS A 18 11.21 6.12 6.14
CA HIS A 18 9.87 6.67 5.95
C HIS A 18 8.82 6.04 6.86
N VAL A 19 8.65 4.72 6.84
CA VAL A 19 7.57 4.05 7.57
C VAL A 19 7.82 4.09 9.08
N GLY A 20 9.02 3.77 9.55
CA GLY A 20 9.36 3.73 10.96
C GLY A 20 9.14 5.07 11.68
N PRO A 21 9.69 6.19 11.17
CA PRO A 21 9.43 7.51 11.74
C PRO A 21 7.95 7.88 11.75
N PHE A 22 7.21 7.56 10.69
CA PHE A 22 5.78 7.84 10.60
C PHE A 22 4.97 7.06 11.64
N LEU A 23 5.19 5.75 11.76
CA LEU A 23 4.47 4.90 12.72
C LEU A 23 4.82 5.24 14.17
N ASN A 24 6.07 5.62 14.46
CA ASN A 24 6.46 6.09 15.80
C ASN A 24 5.73 7.37 16.21
N GLY A 25 5.33 8.22 15.25
CA GLY A 25 4.53 9.42 15.49
C GLY A 25 3.02 9.17 15.57
N LEU A 26 2.55 7.96 15.27
CA LEU A 26 1.13 7.64 15.16
C LEU A 26 0.74 6.50 16.11
N LEU A 27 0.43 6.84 17.35
CA LEU A 27 0.06 5.88 18.40
C LEU A 27 -1.17 5.06 17.98
N GLY A 28 -1.06 3.74 18.11
CA GLY A 28 -2.14 2.80 17.79
C GLY A 28 -2.34 2.53 16.30
N ALA A 29 -1.44 2.99 15.42
CA ALA A 29 -1.49 2.67 14.00
C ALA A 29 -1.21 1.19 13.73
N ILE A 30 -1.97 0.62 12.80
CA ILE A 30 -1.73 -0.72 12.26
C ILE A 30 -1.18 -0.55 10.84
N PHE A 31 0.00 -1.11 10.58
CA PHE A 31 0.64 -1.07 9.27
C PHE A 31 0.15 -2.22 8.39
N GLN A 32 -0.35 -1.90 7.20
CA GLN A 32 -0.77 -2.88 6.21
C GLN A 32 0.25 -2.92 5.06
N GLN A 33 0.59 -4.13 4.61
CA GLN A 33 1.36 -4.42 3.41
C GLN A 33 0.93 -5.77 2.83
N ASP A 34 1.21 -6.02 1.56
CA ASP A 34 0.97 -7.32 0.93
C ASP A 34 2.07 -8.34 1.25
N ASN A 35 1.89 -9.58 0.78
CA ASN A 35 2.83 -10.68 0.97
C ASN A 35 3.89 -10.77 -0.13
N ALA A 36 4.26 -9.66 -0.78
CA ALA A 36 5.33 -9.66 -1.77
C ALA A 36 6.67 -10.13 -1.15
N ARG A 37 7.50 -10.83 -1.94
CA ARG A 37 8.76 -11.45 -1.47
C ARG A 37 9.68 -10.50 -0.65
N PRO A 38 9.86 -9.21 -1.01
CA PRO A 38 10.64 -8.29 -0.19
C PRO A 38 10.03 -7.99 1.19
N HIS A 39 8.69 -8.00 1.28
CA HIS A 39 7.95 -7.68 2.50
C HIS A 39 7.92 -8.87 3.48
N THR A 40 7.92 -10.10 2.94
CA THR A 40 8.00 -11.33 3.74
C THR A 40 9.44 -11.75 4.04
N ALA A 41 10.44 -11.04 3.53
CA ALA A 41 11.84 -11.33 3.81
C ALA A 41 12.12 -11.16 5.32
N ARG A 42 12.95 -12.05 5.87
CA ARG A 42 13.28 -12.04 7.31
C ARG A 42 13.72 -10.68 7.81
N VAL A 43 14.57 -9.97 7.07
CA VAL A 43 15.04 -8.63 7.45
C VAL A 43 13.93 -7.58 7.54
N ALA A 44 12.90 -7.68 6.69
CA ALA A 44 11.74 -6.78 6.73
C ALA A 44 10.83 -7.12 7.91
N GLN A 45 10.57 -8.40 8.15
CA GLN A 45 9.80 -8.88 9.29
C GLN A 45 10.48 -8.54 10.64
N ASP A 46 11.80 -8.70 10.72
CA ASP A 46 12.60 -8.34 11.90
C ASP A 46 12.54 -6.84 12.19
N PHE A 47 12.50 -5.97 11.17
CA PHE A 47 12.27 -4.54 11.35
C PHE A 47 10.85 -4.26 11.88
N LEU A 48 9.85 -4.90 11.27
CA LEU A 48 8.44 -4.65 11.55
C LEU A 48 7.96 -5.25 12.88
N ARG A 49 8.73 -6.12 13.53
CA ARG A 49 8.36 -6.80 14.78
C ARG A 49 7.95 -5.87 15.94
N HIS A 50 8.36 -4.61 15.89
CA HIS A 50 8.06 -3.60 16.91
C HIS A 50 6.82 -2.76 16.58
N PHE A 51 6.23 -2.96 15.41
CA PHE A 51 5.03 -2.28 14.95
C PHE A 51 3.86 -3.25 14.87
N GLN A 52 2.64 -2.75 15.04
CA GLN A 52 1.45 -3.56 14.75
C GLN A 52 1.32 -3.67 13.24
N THR A 53 1.24 -4.89 12.73
CA THR A 53 0.99 -5.17 11.31
C THR A 53 -0.35 -5.88 11.14
N LEU A 54 -1.06 -5.55 10.06
CA LEU A 54 -2.29 -6.25 9.69
C LEU A 54 -1.94 -7.54 8.95
N PRO A 55 -2.35 -8.73 9.44
CA PRO A 55 -2.21 -9.95 8.67
C PRO A 55 -2.94 -9.83 7.33
N TRP A 56 -2.26 -10.17 6.24
CA TRP A 56 -2.82 -10.02 4.90
C TRP A 56 -2.98 -11.39 4.22
N PRO A 57 -4.13 -11.71 3.62
CA PRO A 57 -4.31 -12.93 2.84
C PRO A 57 -3.46 -12.92 1.56
N ALA A 58 -3.06 -14.11 1.10
CA ALA A 58 -2.35 -14.25 -0.17
C ALA A 58 -3.29 -13.94 -1.34
N CYS A 59 -2.76 -13.30 -2.39
CA CYS A 59 -3.50 -13.04 -3.64
C CYS A 59 -4.80 -12.23 -3.48
N SER A 60 -4.86 -11.30 -2.53
CA SER A 60 -6.04 -10.43 -2.33
C SER A 60 -5.75 -8.95 -2.63
N PRO A 61 -5.44 -8.56 -3.89
CA PRO A 61 -5.26 -7.16 -4.26
C PRO A 61 -6.57 -6.36 -4.13
N ASP A 62 -7.72 -6.99 -4.41
CA ASP A 62 -9.08 -6.41 -4.36
C ASP A 62 -9.43 -5.81 -2.99
N VAL A 63 -8.83 -6.35 -1.92
CA VAL A 63 -9.08 -5.92 -0.54
C VAL A 63 -8.22 -4.70 -0.18
N SER A 64 -7.15 -4.42 -0.94
CA SER A 64 -6.15 -3.41 -0.59
C SER A 64 -6.61 -1.99 -0.94
N PRO A 65 -6.73 -1.07 0.04
CA PRO A 65 -7.10 0.32 -0.23
C PRO A 65 -6.11 1.05 -1.14
N VAL A 66 -4.82 0.71 -1.06
CA VAL A 66 -3.79 1.38 -1.88
C VAL A 66 -3.91 1.00 -3.36
N GLU A 67 -4.38 -0.21 -3.69
CA GLU A 67 -4.64 -0.59 -5.08
C GLU A 67 -5.78 0.24 -5.68
N HIS A 68 -6.79 0.57 -4.87
CA HIS A 68 -7.89 1.44 -5.28
C HIS A 68 -7.44 2.89 -5.50
N VAL A 69 -6.55 3.40 -4.63
CA VAL A 69 -5.91 4.69 -4.86
C VAL A 69 -5.15 4.67 -6.19
N TRP A 70 -4.36 3.63 -6.45
CA TRP A 70 -3.64 3.51 -7.72
C TRP A 70 -4.56 3.42 -8.94
N ASP A 71 -5.68 2.71 -8.86
CA ASP A 71 -6.67 2.64 -9.95
C ASP A 71 -7.26 4.03 -10.25
N GLN A 72 -7.64 4.79 -9.22
CA GLN A 72 -8.15 6.16 -9.37
C GLN A 72 -7.12 7.07 -10.07
N LEU A 73 -5.85 7.02 -9.64
CA LEU A 73 -4.79 7.81 -10.25
C LEU A 73 -4.55 7.40 -11.70
N LYS A 74 -4.56 6.09 -12.01
CA LYS A 74 -4.38 5.58 -13.38
C LYS A 74 -5.49 6.06 -14.31
N ARG A 75 -6.74 6.10 -13.86
CA ARG A 75 -7.88 6.59 -14.66
C ARG A 75 -7.79 8.08 -15.00
N GLN A 76 -7.13 8.86 -14.14
CA GLN A 76 -6.91 10.30 -14.34
C GLN A 76 -5.58 10.61 -15.03
N MET A 77 -4.75 9.60 -15.27
CA MET A 77 -3.41 9.78 -15.80
C MET A 77 -3.47 10.34 -17.23
N PRO A 78 -2.79 11.47 -17.52
CA PRO A 78 -2.64 11.93 -18.89
C PRO A 78 -1.71 11.00 -19.68
N LEU A 79 -1.73 11.10 -21.01
CA LEU A 79 -0.74 10.44 -21.84
C LEU A 79 0.64 11.07 -21.57
N CYS A 80 1.55 10.27 -21.01
CA CYS A 80 2.93 10.68 -20.74
C CYS A 80 3.89 10.01 -21.73
N HIS A 81 4.76 10.80 -22.35
CA HIS A 81 5.76 10.31 -23.32
C HIS A 81 7.17 10.15 -22.72
N SER A 82 7.32 10.40 -21.42
CA SER A 82 8.58 10.24 -20.70
C SER A 82 8.32 9.82 -19.25
N VAL A 83 9.31 9.16 -18.64
CA VAL A 83 9.27 8.80 -17.21
C VAL A 83 9.18 10.06 -16.35
N HIS A 84 9.85 11.14 -16.75
CA HIS A 84 9.81 12.42 -16.03
C HIS A 84 8.39 13.02 -15.99
N ASN A 85 7.70 13.05 -17.14
CA ASN A 85 6.34 13.57 -17.20
C ASN A 85 5.37 12.67 -16.41
N LEU A 86 5.61 11.36 -16.42
CA LEU A 86 4.84 10.41 -15.60
C LEU A 86 5.05 10.65 -14.10
N GLU A 87 6.29 10.85 -13.65
CA GLU A 87 6.60 11.15 -12.24
C GLU A 87 5.90 12.43 -11.77
N LEU A 88 5.95 13.50 -12.58
CA LEU A 88 5.27 14.75 -12.27
C LEU A 88 3.75 14.59 -12.22
N ALA A 89 3.16 13.90 -13.21
CA ALA A 89 1.72 13.67 -13.25
C ALA A 89 1.21 12.85 -12.06
N VAL A 90 1.93 11.79 -11.67
CA VAL A 90 1.58 10.98 -10.49
C VAL A 90 1.64 11.81 -9.21
N GLN A 91 2.69 12.63 -9.04
CA GLN A 91 2.83 13.49 -7.86
C GLN A 91 1.71 14.53 -7.78
N ASP A 92 1.38 15.16 -8.90
CA ASP A 92 0.31 16.16 -8.99
C ASP A 92 -1.06 15.55 -8.68
N LEU A 93 -1.41 14.43 -9.33
CA LEU A 93 -2.66 13.73 -9.07
C LEU A 93 -2.77 13.24 -7.63
N PHE A 94 -1.68 12.72 -7.05
CA PHE A 94 -1.68 12.28 -5.67
C PHE A 94 -1.86 13.45 -4.68
N ALA A 95 -1.20 14.59 -4.93
CA ALA A 95 -1.33 15.79 -4.09
C ALA A 95 -2.74 16.38 -4.10
N HIS A 96 -3.47 16.22 -5.20
CA HIS A 96 -4.85 16.69 -5.35
C HIS A 96 -5.91 15.64 -5.01
N LEU A 97 -5.51 14.42 -4.63
CA LEU A 97 -6.45 13.37 -4.26
C LEU A 97 -7.21 13.80 -2.99
N PRO A 98 -8.56 13.89 -3.02
CA PRO A 98 -9.31 14.32 -1.85
C PRO A 98 -9.10 13.38 -0.67
N GLN A 99 -8.81 13.94 0.51
CA GLN A 99 -8.59 13.14 1.71
C GLN A 99 -9.82 12.28 2.06
N ASP A 100 -11.02 12.75 1.74
CA ASP A 100 -12.26 12.00 1.96
C ASP A 100 -12.35 10.72 1.10
N ASN A 101 -11.72 10.69 -0.08
CA ASN A 101 -11.59 9.48 -0.86
C ASN A 101 -10.74 8.44 -0.11
N ILE A 102 -9.58 8.87 0.41
CA ILE A 102 -8.68 8.00 1.19
C ILE A 102 -9.39 7.50 2.45
N ARG A 103 -10.08 8.39 3.18
CA ARG A 103 -10.86 8.01 4.37
C ARG A 103 -11.96 7.01 4.04
N SER A 104 -12.70 7.22 2.96
CA SER A 104 -13.75 6.31 2.52
C SER A 104 -13.19 4.91 2.20
N LEU A 105 -12.05 4.84 1.52
CA LEU A 105 -11.38 3.56 1.24
C LEU A 105 -10.94 2.85 2.53
N ILE A 106 -10.34 3.57 3.47
CA ILE A 106 -9.95 3.01 4.78
C ILE A 106 -11.19 2.52 5.54
N ASN A 107 -12.26 3.33 5.59
CA ASN A 107 -13.49 2.99 6.31
C ASN A 107 -14.24 1.80 5.70
N SER A 108 -14.04 1.52 4.41
CA SER A 108 -14.62 0.34 3.73
C SER A 108 -13.88 -0.97 4.02
N MET A 109 -12.74 -0.93 4.72
CA MET A 109 -11.94 -2.13 5.01
C MET A 109 -12.70 -3.25 5.73
N PRO A 110 -13.51 -2.99 6.77
CA PRO A 110 -14.30 -4.04 7.41
C PRO A 110 -15.22 -4.77 6.42
N ASP A 111 -15.92 -4.02 5.56
CA ASP A 111 -16.84 -4.60 4.58
C ASP A 111 -16.11 -5.43 3.51
N ARG A 112 -14.94 -4.95 3.05
CA ARG A 112 -14.07 -5.69 2.11
C ARG A 112 -13.57 -7.01 2.70
N VAL A 113 -13.17 -6.99 3.97
CA VAL A 113 -12.73 -8.20 4.68
C VAL A 113 -13.88 -9.18 4.83
N VAL A 114 -15.08 -8.71 5.19
CA VAL A 114 -16.28 -9.56 5.25
C VAL A 114 -16.60 -10.18 3.89
N ALA A 115 -16.53 -9.40 2.81
CA ALA A 115 -16.73 -9.91 1.45
C ALA A 115 -15.69 -10.96 1.06
N CYS A 116 -14.41 -10.74 1.39
CA CYS A 116 -13.33 -11.70 1.14
C CYS A 116 -13.53 -13.01 1.91
N ILE A 117 -13.97 -12.94 3.18
CA ILE A 117 -14.30 -14.10 3.99
C ILE A 117 -15.50 -14.86 3.38
N ALA A 118 -16.56 -14.14 2.98
CA ALA A 118 -17.74 -14.72 2.35
C ALA A 118 -17.44 -15.39 1.01
N ALA A 119 -16.43 -14.89 0.28
CA ALA A 119 -15.93 -15.45 -0.96
C ALA A 119 -14.89 -16.58 -0.75
N GLU A 120 -14.62 -16.98 0.50
CA GLU A 120 -13.58 -17.97 0.86
C GLU A 120 -12.18 -17.61 0.32
N GLY A 121 -11.87 -16.31 0.28
CA GLY A 121 -10.63 -15.78 -0.32
C GLY A 121 -10.67 -15.65 -1.84
N GLY A 122 -11.80 -15.93 -2.47
CA GLY A 122 -12.06 -15.67 -3.89
C GLY A 122 -12.22 -14.18 -4.23
N PRO A 123 -12.34 -13.84 -5.52
CA PRO A 123 -12.50 -12.47 -5.99
C PRO A 123 -13.73 -11.80 -5.38
N THR A 124 -13.60 -10.51 -5.06
CA THR A 124 -14.72 -9.70 -4.55
C THR A 124 -15.20 -8.70 -5.59
N CYS A 125 -16.32 -8.03 -5.33
CA CYS A 125 -16.84 -6.97 -6.21
C CYS A 125 -16.14 -5.60 -6.02
N TYR A 126 -15.16 -5.54 -5.12
CA TYR A 126 -14.36 -4.35 -4.84
C TYR A 126 -13.19 -4.24 -5.81
#